data_AF-A0A3Q3LQU9-F1
#
_entry.id   AF-A0A3Q3LQU9-F1
#
_cell.length_a   1.000
_cell.length_b   1.000
_cell.length_c   1.000
_cell.angle_alpha   90.00
_cell.angle_beta   90.00
_cell.angle_gamma   90.00
#
_symmetry.space_group_name_H-M   'P 1'
#
loop_
_entity.id
_entity.type
_entity.pdbx_description
1 polymer ?
#
loop_
_entity_poly.entity_id
_entity_poly.type
_entity_poly.pdbx_seq_one_letter_code
_entity_poly.pdbx_strand_id
1 'polypeptide(L)'
;SALSRLFSFYSAPGRFSNMSSFRKALKSRQRNHQERSQPGFRKHLGLLEKKKDYKLRADDYHKKQNTLAALRKKALDKNPDEFYFKMISSQLQDGVHVAKKAKEEVEVTEEQKKVMRTQDIKYIEMKRVAEAKKIERLKGELHLLDAGSKQKNSQTFFVESKNEVQSFDLAEHLNTAPELVDRVYNRPTLKTLETKSIQGATKPHSMKKLAKQRNHQYRILSQRIDREKKMFVISQKIQTRKDLQDKNKKVKVKKETPNAAAIYKFEAKRKR
;
A
#
# COMPACT_ATOMS: atom_id res chain seq x y z
N SER A 1 18.03 -103.11 -24.29
CA SER A 1 17.13 -103.89 -23.42
C SER A 1 16.28 -102.91 -22.65
N ALA A 2 14.97 -103.05 -22.77
CA ALA A 2 13.98 -102.26 -22.06
C ALA A 2 13.97 -102.66 -20.57
N LEU A 3 13.94 -101.67 -19.68
CA LEU A 3 13.49 -101.86 -18.31
C LEU A 3 12.58 -100.69 -17.94
N SER A 4 11.29 -100.94 -18.13
CA SER A 4 10.18 -100.23 -17.53
C SER A 4 10.31 -100.26 -16.02
N ARG A 5 10.18 -99.09 -15.38
CA ARG A 5 9.80 -99.00 -13.97
C ARG A 5 8.54 -98.16 -13.86
N LEU A 6 7.42 -98.88 -13.82
CA LEU A 6 6.18 -98.43 -13.21
C LEU A 6 6.48 -98.02 -11.76
N PHE A 7 6.26 -96.75 -11.43
CA PHE A 7 6.08 -96.35 -10.04
C PHE A 7 4.66 -95.85 -9.84
N SER A 8 3.98 -96.60 -8.97
CA SER A 8 2.59 -96.49 -8.58
C SER A 8 2.28 -95.12 -7.99
N PHE A 9 1.10 -94.61 -8.34
CA PHE A 9 0.46 -93.47 -7.71
C PHE A 9 0.23 -93.76 -6.23
N TYR A 10 0.95 -93.07 -5.35
CA TYR A 10 0.49 -92.80 -4.00
C TYR A 10 0.07 -91.33 -3.91
N SER A 11 -1.24 -91.14 -3.87
CA SER A 11 -1.89 -89.86 -3.60
C SER A 11 -1.51 -89.40 -2.19
N ALA A 12 -0.61 -88.41 -2.10
CA ALA A 12 -0.36 -87.69 -0.86
C ALA A 12 -1.39 -86.53 -0.73
N PRO A 13 -1.95 -86.31 0.47
CA PRO A 13 -3.10 -85.42 0.65
C PRO A 13 -2.74 -83.96 0.39
N GLY A 14 -3.55 -83.33 -0.46
CA GLY A 14 -3.82 -81.89 -0.57
C GLY A 14 -2.74 -80.91 -0.12
N ARG A 15 -1.88 -80.48 -1.05
CA ARG A 15 -1.34 -79.11 -0.97
C ARG A 15 -2.51 -78.15 -1.20
N PHE A 16 -3.08 -77.64 -0.11
CA PHE A 16 -3.97 -76.49 -0.16
C PHE A 16 -3.31 -75.41 -1.00
N SER A 17 -3.95 -75.08 -2.12
CA SER A 17 -3.66 -73.90 -2.91
C SER A 17 -3.69 -72.70 -1.98
N ASN A 18 -2.55 -72.05 -1.77
CA ASN A 18 -2.46 -70.86 -0.94
C ASN A 18 -3.08 -69.69 -1.73
N MET A 19 -4.41 -69.62 -1.71
CA MET A 19 -5.21 -68.66 -2.47
C MET A 19 -4.76 -67.22 -2.15
N SER A 20 -4.56 -66.42 -3.19
CA SER A 20 -4.18 -65.00 -3.11
C SER A 20 -5.18 -64.13 -2.32
N SER A 21 -6.39 -64.64 -2.09
CA SER A 21 -7.44 -64.04 -1.25
C SER A 21 -7.08 -64.02 0.23
N PHE A 22 -6.53 -65.11 0.79
CA PHE A 22 -6.10 -65.17 2.19
C PHE A 22 -4.77 -64.44 2.44
N ARG A 23 -3.95 -64.25 1.40
CA ARG A 23 -2.68 -63.51 1.50
C ARG A 23 -2.89 -62.03 1.83
N LYS A 24 -3.98 -61.41 1.37
CA LYS A 24 -4.37 -60.04 1.73
C LYS A 24 -4.92 -59.95 3.17
N ALA A 25 -5.70 -60.94 3.59
CA ALA A 25 -6.23 -61.03 4.96
C ALA A 25 -5.14 -61.32 6.01
N LEU A 26 -4.08 -62.05 5.65
CA LEU A 26 -2.89 -62.22 6.49
C LEU A 26 -2.02 -60.95 6.52
N LYS A 27 -1.92 -60.24 5.38
CA LYS A 27 -1.20 -58.96 5.29
C LYS A 27 -1.89 -57.81 6.04
N SER A 28 -3.21 -57.85 6.24
CA SER A 28 -3.89 -56.83 7.05
C SER A 28 -3.49 -56.91 8.53
N ARG A 29 -3.07 -58.09 9.01
CA ARG A 29 -2.46 -58.29 10.33
C ARG A 29 -0.95 -57.99 10.37
N GLN A 30 -0.31 -57.75 9.22
CA GLN A 30 1.11 -57.44 9.15
C GLN A 30 1.34 -55.96 9.47
N ARG A 31 2.29 -55.67 10.38
CA ARG A 31 2.61 -54.29 10.75
C ARG A 31 3.27 -53.56 9.57
N ASN A 32 2.77 -52.37 9.26
CA ASN A 32 3.40 -51.50 8.26
C ASN A 32 4.78 -51.04 8.76
N HIS A 33 5.81 -51.23 7.94
CA HIS A 33 7.13 -50.69 8.21
C HIS A 33 7.11 -49.18 7.95
N GLN A 34 7.30 -48.41 9.02
CA GLN A 34 7.38 -46.95 8.94
C GLN A 34 8.81 -46.51 8.61
N GLU A 35 8.92 -45.40 7.89
CA GLU A 35 10.21 -44.81 7.52
C GLU A 35 10.80 -44.03 8.72
N ARG A 36 12.10 -44.15 8.96
CA ARG A 36 12.78 -43.44 10.07
C ARG A 36 13.02 -41.96 9.73
N SER A 37 12.91 -41.10 10.73
CA SER A 37 13.26 -39.67 10.66
C SER A 37 14.78 -39.42 10.62
N GLN A 38 15.17 -38.19 10.30
CA GLN A 38 16.57 -37.72 10.39
C GLN A 38 17.03 -37.68 11.86
N PRO A 39 18.25 -38.11 12.21
CA PRO A 39 18.78 -37.99 13.57
C PRO A 39 18.82 -36.55 14.06
N GLY A 40 18.52 -36.34 15.35
CA GLY A 40 18.34 -34.99 15.93
C GLY A 40 19.52 -34.05 15.71
N PHE A 41 20.76 -34.53 15.86
CA PHE A 41 21.98 -33.74 15.65
C PHE A 41 22.20 -33.31 14.19
N ARG A 42 21.61 -34.01 13.21
CA ARG A 42 21.66 -33.70 11.76
C ARG A 42 20.39 -33.05 11.23
N LYS A 43 19.46 -32.68 12.10
CA LYS A 43 18.20 -32.03 11.70
C LYS A 43 18.42 -30.71 10.94
N HIS A 44 19.55 -30.03 11.18
CA HIS A 44 19.93 -28.80 10.48
C HIS A 44 20.21 -29.00 8.98
N LEU A 45 20.50 -30.23 8.52
CA LEU A 45 20.74 -30.56 7.11
C LEU A 45 19.43 -30.77 6.31
N GLY A 46 18.27 -30.64 6.96
CA GLY A 46 16.97 -30.88 6.34
C GLY A 46 16.54 -32.36 6.39
N LEU A 47 15.62 -32.72 5.49
CA LEU A 47 15.01 -34.05 5.44
C LEU A 47 16.03 -35.12 5.00
N LEU A 48 16.03 -36.27 5.68
CA LEU A 48 16.84 -37.41 5.27
C LEU A 48 16.24 -38.07 4.03
N GLU A 49 16.83 -37.81 2.87
CA GLU A 49 16.39 -38.39 1.61
C GLU A 49 16.35 -39.92 1.67
N LYS A 50 15.26 -40.50 1.16
CA LYS A 50 15.06 -41.93 1.01
C LYS A 50 15.13 -42.32 -0.45
N LYS A 51 15.02 -43.63 -0.72
CA LYS A 51 15.09 -44.16 -2.10
C LYS A 51 14.05 -43.54 -3.04
N LYS A 52 12.87 -43.19 -2.53
CA LYS A 52 11.82 -42.49 -3.29
C LYS A 52 12.27 -41.10 -3.71
N ASP A 53 12.80 -40.32 -2.77
CA ASP A 53 13.29 -38.96 -3.02
C ASP A 53 14.50 -38.97 -3.97
N TYR A 54 15.44 -39.89 -3.76
CA TYR A 54 16.57 -40.11 -4.67
C TYR A 54 16.11 -40.37 -6.09
N LYS A 55 15.09 -41.21 -6.28
CA LYS A 55 14.55 -41.53 -7.61
C LYS A 55 13.98 -40.27 -8.28
N LEU A 56 13.18 -39.48 -7.56
CA LEU A 56 12.63 -38.22 -8.08
C LEU A 56 13.75 -37.25 -8.47
N ARG A 57 14.78 -37.11 -7.64
CA ARG A 57 15.93 -36.25 -7.93
C ARG A 57 16.74 -36.74 -9.14
N ALA A 58 17.01 -38.04 -9.24
CA ALA A 58 17.74 -38.62 -10.36
C ALA A 58 16.96 -38.45 -11.67
N ASP A 59 15.65 -38.68 -11.64
CA ASP A 59 14.78 -38.51 -12.80
C ASP A 59 14.73 -37.04 -13.24
N ASP A 60 14.64 -36.07 -12.32
CA ASP A 60 14.72 -34.63 -12.63
C ASP A 60 16.09 -34.23 -13.20
N TYR A 61 17.18 -34.72 -12.63
CA TYR A 61 18.53 -34.46 -13.10
C TYR A 61 18.72 -34.99 -14.54
N HIS A 62 18.32 -36.22 -14.81
CA HIS A 62 18.40 -36.79 -16.16
C HIS A 62 17.51 -36.05 -17.16
N LYS A 63 16.31 -35.61 -16.76
CA LYS A 63 15.47 -34.75 -17.60
C LYS A 63 16.18 -33.45 -17.99
N LYS A 64 16.78 -32.76 -17.02
CA LYS A 64 17.55 -31.51 -17.26
C LYS A 64 18.79 -31.75 -18.12
N GLN A 65 19.50 -32.86 -17.92
CA GLN A 65 20.65 -33.20 -18.76
C GLN A 65 20.22 -33.47 -20.20
N ASN A 66 19.13 -34.23 -20.39
CA ASN A 66 18.60 -34.53 -21.71
C ASN A 66 18.11 -33.26 -22.43
N THR A 67 17.45 -32.34 -21.74
CA THR A 67 17.03 -31.06 -22.34
C THR A 67 18.22 -30.19 -22.71
N LEU A 68 19.25 -30.09 -21.86
CA LEU A 68 20.48 -29.36 -22.17
C LEU A 68 21.23 -29.97 -23.37
N ALA A 69 21.31 -31.30 -23.44
CA ALA A 69 21.92 -32.00 -24.57
C ALA A 69 21.17 -31.70 -25.88
N ALA A 70 19.84 -31.74 -25.85
CA ALA A 70 19.01 -31.40 -27.00
C ALA A 70 19.16 -29.92 -27.43
N LEU A 71 19.22 -28.99 -26.47
CA LEU A 71 19.45 -27.57 -26.74
C LEU A 71 20.84 -27.30 -27.32
N ARG A 72 21.88 -27.97 -26.82
CA ARG A 72 23.25 -27.91 -27.35
C ARG A 72 23.30 -28.41 -28.79
N LYS A 73 22.67 -29.55 -29.07
CA LYS A 73 22.57 -30.10 -30.43
C LYS A 73 21.87 -29.10 -31.37
N LYS A 74 20.73 -28.53 -30.96
CA LYS A 74 20.04 -27.49 -31.74
C LYS A 74 20.89 -26.23 -31.98
N ALA A 75 21.72 -25.84 -31.02
CA ALA A 75 22.62 -24.71 -31.18
C ALA A 75 23.79 -25.01 -32.15
N LEU A 76 24.29 -26.25 -32.18
CA LEU A 76 25.32 -26.71 -33.12
C LEU A 76 24.77 -26.86 -34.54
N ASP A 77 23.57 -27.41 -34.68
CA ASP A 77 22.90 -27.64 -35.96
C ASP A 77 22.23 -26.37 -36.53
N LYS A 78 22.49 -25.18 -35.95
CA LYS A 78 21.85 -23.92 -36.32
C LYS A 78 22.36 -23.42 -37.68
N ASN A 79 21.44 -23.10 -38.59
CA ASN A 79 21.77 -22.42 -39.85
C ASN A 79 22.01 -20.92 -39.62
N PRO A 80 23.20 -20.36 -39.94
CA PRO A 80 23.48 -18.93 -39.77
C PRO A 80 22.59 -18.02 -40.65
N ASP A 81 22.10 -18.53 -41.77
CA ASP A 81 21.30 -17.78 -42.75
C ASP A 81 19.78 -17.94 -42.53
N GLU A 82 19.36 -18.52 -41.39
CA GLU A 82 17.93 -18.68 -41.09
C GLU A 82 17.24 -17.32 -40.90
N PHE A 83 16.09 -17.14 -41.57
CA PHE A 83 15.27 -15.95 -41.43
C PHE A 83 13.84 -16.32 -41.06
N TYR A 84 13.38 -15.78 -39.93
CA TYR A 84 11.99 -15.82 -39.49
C TYR A 84 11.43 -14.40 -39.44
N PHE A 85 10.20 -14.18 -39.94
CA PHE A 85 9.56 -12.85 -39.91
C PHE A 85 9.48 -12.21 -38.51
N LYS A 86 9.45 -13.03 -37.44
CA LYS A 86 9.48 -12.53 -36.06
C LYS A 86 10.79 -11.83 -35.70
N MET A 87 11.90 -12.12 -36.38
CA MET A 87 13.20 -11.46 -36.17
C MET A 87 13.18 -9.97 -36.50
N ILE A 88 12.19 -9.49 -37.29
CA ILE A 88 12.00 -8.06 -37.57
C ILE A 88 11.54 -7.31 -36.30
N SER A 89 10.69 -7.95 -35.49
CA SER A 89 10.10 -7.33 -34.30
C SER A 89 10.83 -7.68 -33.01
N SER A 90 11.39 -8.88 -32.89
CA SER A 90 12.19 -9.29 -31.74
C SER A 90 13.57 -8.65 -31.74
N GLN A 91 14.13 -8.42 -30.56
CA GLN A 91 15.47 -7.88 -30.39
C GLN A 91 16.24 -8.78 -29.43
N LEU A 92 17.51 -9.02 -29.75
CA LEU A 92 18.47 -9.61 -28.82
C LEU A 92 19.25 -8.48 -28.17
N GLN A 93 19.39 -8.53 -26.85
CA GLN A 93 20.28 -7.67 -26.08
C GLN A 93 21.31 -8.57 -25.41
N ASP A 94 22.60 -8.32 -25.68
CA ASP A 94 23.71 -9.11 -25.15
C ASP A 94 23.56 -10.62 -25.38
N GLY A 95 23.00 -11.01 -26.55
CA GLY A 95 22.79 -12.41 -26.92
C GLY A 95 21.56 -13.08 -26.30
N VAL A 96 20.78 -12.38 -25.47
CA VAL A 96 19.53 -12.88 -24.86
C VAL A 96 18.32 -12.24 -25.53
N HIS A 97 17.33 -13.05 -25.88
CA HIS A 97 16.08 -12.57 -26.46
C HIS A 97 15.29 -11.74 -25.44
N VAL A 98 15.15 -10.44 -25.70
CA VAL A 98 14.28 -9.56 -24.91
C VAL A 98 12.92 -9.56 -25.59
N ALA A 99 11.93 -10.15 -24.92
CA ALA A 99 10.55 -9.97 -25.35
C ALA A 99 10.23 -8.48 -25.29
N LYS A 100 10.04 -7.84 -26.45
CA LYS A 100 9.36 -6.55 -26.50
C LYS A 100 8.00 -6.80 -25.86
N LYS A 101 7.82 -6.33 -24.62
CA LYS A 101 6.48 -6.23 -24.05
C LYS A 101 5.66 -5.51 -25.11
N ALA A 102 4.47 -6.02 -25.43
CA ALA A 102 3.48 -5.30 -26.22
C ALA A 102 3.08 -4.04 -25.43
N LYS A 103 4.00 -3.08 -25.36
CA LYS A 103 3.68 -1.69 -25.52
C LYS A 103 3.48 -1.63 -27.05
N GLU A 104 2.30 -1.58 -27.65
CA GLU A 104 1.10 -0.85 -27.24
C GLU A 104 1.43 0.30 -26.28
N GLU A 105 2.55 0.98 -26.53
CA GLU A 105 2.44 2.40 -26.76
C GLU A 105 1.46 2.50 -27.93
N VAL A 106 0.17 2.48 -27.61
CA VAL A 106 -0.75 3.31 -28.37
C VAL A 106 -0.03 4.64 -28.35
N GLU A 107 0.55 5.02 -29.48
CA GLU A 107 1.21 6.31 -29.62
C GLU A 107 0.11 7.33 -29.37
N VAL A 108 -0.08 7.70 -28.10
CA VAL A 108 -1.14 8.61 -27.70
C VAL A 108 -0.78 9.91 -28.41
N THR A 109 -1.61 10.28 -29.39
CA THR A 109 -1.35 11.46 -30.22
C THR A 109 -1.23 12.67 -29.30
N GLU A 110 -0.48 13.69 -29.72
CA GLU A 110 -0.34 14.89 -28.89
C GLU A 110 -1.68 15.52 -28.53
N GLU A 111 -2.67 15.39 -29.41
CA GLU A 111 -4.05 15.83 -29.20
C GLU A 111 -4.75 15.02 -28.10
N GLN A 112 -4.65 13.69 -28.14
CA GLN A 112 -5.18 12.83 -27.09
C GLN A 112 -4.51 13.15 -25.74
N LYS A 113 -3.18 13.38 -25.71
CA LYS A 113 -2.48 13.83 -24.49
C LYS A 113 -3.01 15.15 -23.95
N LYS A 114 -3.37 16.11 -24.81
CA LYS A 114 -3.98 17.40 -24.41
C LYS A 114 -5.38 17.20 -23.82
N VAL A 115 -6.20 16.35 -24.44
CA VAL A 115 -7.55 16.01 -23.97
C VAL A 115 -7.47 15.35 -22.60
N MET A 116 -6.62 14.32 -22.43
CA MET A 116 -6.42 13.63 -21.15
C MET A 116 -6.02 14.60 -20.04
N ARG A 117 -5.03 15.47 -20.27
CA ARG A 117 -4.62 16.47 -19.28
C ARG A 117 -5.73 17.45 -18.91
N THR A 118 -6.55 17.83 -19.89
CA THR A 118 -7.69 18.72 -19.65
C THR A 118 -8.74 18.04 -18.78
N GLN A 119 -9.00 16.74 -19.00
CA GLN A 119 -9.88 15.94 -18.14
C GLN A 119 -9.31 15.80 -16.73
N ASP A 120 -8.01 15.51 -16.60
CA ASP A 120 -7.33 15.37 -15.31
C ASP A 120 -7.40 16.66 -14.48
N ILE A 121 -7.10 17.82 -15.08
CA ILE A 121 -7.19 19.13 -14.41
C ILE A 121 -8.62 19.35 -13.90
N LYS A 122 -9.63 19.17 -14.76
CA LYS A 122 -11.04 19.35 -14.39
C LYS A 122 -11.46 18.43 -13.25
N TYR A 123 -11.02 17.17 -13.29
CA TYR A 123 -11.30 16.21 -12.22
C TYR A 123 -10.70 16.64 -10.88
N ILE A 124 -9.43 17.05 -10.90
CA ILE A 124 -8.72 17.51 -9.69
C ILE A 124 -9.35 18.80 -9.15
N GLU A 125 -9.71 19.74 -10.01
CA GLU A 125 -10.39 20.98 -9.62
C GLU A 125 -11.75 20.70 -8.99
N MET A 126 -12.57 19.84 -9.60
CA MET A 126 -13.85 19.41 -9.05
C MET A 126 -13.66 18.82 -7.64
N LYS A 127 -12.69 17.93 -7.46
CA LYS A 127 -12.39 17.34 -6.15
C LYS A 127 -11.85 18.37 -5.15
N ARG A 128 -11.04 19.32 -5.58
CA ARG A 128 -10.56 20.44 -4.75
C ARG A 128 -11.71 21.30 -4.26
N VAL A 129 -12.65 21.67 -5.13
CA VAL A 129 -13.86 22.43 -4.75
C VAL A 129 -14.72 21.65 -3.75
N ALA A 130 -14.90 20.34 -3.98
CA ALA A 130 -15.64 19.49 -3.05
C ALA A 130 -14.95 19.39 -1.67
N GLU A 131 -13.62 19.34 -1.62
CA GLU A 131 -12.87 19.39 -0.35
C GLU A 131 -12.95 20.77 0.31
N ALA A 132 -12.83 21.85 -0.45
CA ALA A 132 -12.96 23.22 0.07
C ALA A 132 -14.32 23.46 0.74
N LYS A 133 -15.42 23.04 0.09
CA LYS A 133 -16.77 23.11 0.68
C LYS A 133 -16.89 22.29 1.97
N LYS A 134 -16.26 21.12 2.03
CA LYS A 134 -16.24 20.30 3.26
C LYS A 134 -15.41 20.93 4.37
N ILE A 135 -14.29 21.56 4.03
CA ILE A 135 -13.47 22.33 4.97
C ILE A 135 -14.27 23.50 5.53
N GLU A 136 -14.96 24.26 4.67
CA GLU A 136 -15.80 25.38 5.07
C GLU A 136 -16.92 24.94 6.02
N ARG A 137 -17.65 23.89 5.67
CA ARG A 137 -18.69 23.32 6.54
C ARG A 137 -18.12 22.89 7.90
N LEU A 138 -17.01 22.15 7.91
CA LEU A 138 -16.36 21.74 9.16
C LEU A 138 -15.83 22.94 9.96
N LYS A 139 -15.31 23.99 9.32
CA LYS A 139 -14.91 25.22 10.02
C LYS A 139 -16.11 25.97 10.62
N GLY A 140 -17.28 25.91 9.98
CA GLY A 140 -18.52 26.46 10.53
C GLY A 140 -19.03 25.66 11.73
N GLU A 141 -18.96 24.33 11.67
CA GLU A 141 -19.37 23.42 12.76
C GLU A 141 -18.37 23.43 13.94
N LEU A 142 -17.07 23.44 13.66
CA LEU A 142 -16.02 23.56 14.67
C LEU A 142 -15.70 25.03 14.90
N HIS A 143 -16.25 25.64 15.96
CA HIS A 143 -15.98 27.03 16.35
C HIS A 143 -14.50 27.39 16.63
N LEU A 144 -13.55 26.45 16.44
CA LEU A 144 -12.10 26.59 16.62
C LEU A 144 -11.64 27.10 17.99
N LEU A 145 -12.55 27.18 18.96
CA LEU A 145 -12.34 27.79 20.28
C LEU A 145 -11.30 27.06 21.13
N ASP A 146 -11.00 25.80 20.85
CA ASP A 146 -10.11 24.96 21.68
C ASP A 146 -8.96 24.33 20.87
N ALA A 147 -8.75 24.79 19.62
CA ALA A 147 -7.61 24.37 18.83
C ALA A 147 -6.34 25.07 19.34
N GLY A 148 -5.20 24.36 19.44
CA GLY A 148 -3.92 24.96 19.88
C GLY A 148 -3.37 26.03 18.93
N SER A 149 -3.90 26.14 17.71
CA SER A 149 -3.49 27.11 16.70
C SER A 149 -4.31 28.41 16.75
N LYS A 150 -4.67 28.91 17.94
CA LYS A 150 -5.40 30.18 18.06
C LYS A 150 -4.55 31.34 17.56
N GLN A 151 -5.19 32.30 16.91
CA GLN A 151 -4.59 33.62 16.78
C GLN A 151 -4.51 34.22 18.19
N LYS A 152 -3.30 34.58 18.61
CA LYS A 152 -3.09 35.29 19.87
C LYS A 152 -3.68 36.69 19.71
N ASN A 153 -4.81 36.96 20.38
CA ASN A 153 -5.38 38.29 20.46
C ASN A 153 -5.01 38.91 21.81
N SER A 154 -4.61 40.19 21.80
CA SER A 154 -4.29 40.96 23.00
C SER A 154 -5.52 41.78 23.42
N GLN A 155 -6.02 41.53 24.63
CA GLN A 155 -7.02 42.39 25.26
C GLN A 155 -6.30 43.41 26.14
N THR A 156 -6.51 44.69 25.87
CA THR A 156 -5.92 45.80 26.65
C THR A 156 -6.97 46.34 27.61
N PHE A 157 -6.62 46.44 28.89
CA PHE A 157 -7.47 47.04 29.93
C PHE A 157 -6.97 48.45 30.21
N PHE A 158 -7.89 49.41 30.28
CA PHE A 158 -7.60 50.79 30.61
C PHE A 158 -7.97 51.05 32.07
N VAL A 159 -7.07 51.74 32.78
CA VAL A 159 -7.16 52.00 34.22
C VAL A 159 -6.83 53.46 34.45
N GLU A 160 -7.49 54.10 35.42
CA GLU A 160 -7.45 55.55 35.59
C GLU A 160 -6.16 56.03 36.29
N SER A 161 -5.67 55.26 37.25
CA SER A 161 -4.48 55.62 38.04
C SER A 161 -3.29 54.69 37.80
N LYS A 162 -2.07 55.26 37.87
CA LYS A 162 -0.82 54.48 37.79
C LYS A 162 -0.63 53.51 38.96
N ASN A 163 -1.23 53.81 40.12
CA ASN A 163 -1.15 52.94 41.29
C ASN A 163 -2.02 51.68 41.09
N GLU A 164 -3.18 51.84 40.45
CA GLU A 164 -4.09 50.73 40.14
C GLU A 164 -3.48 49.78 39.11
N VAL A 165 -2.62 50.28 38.20
CA VAL A 165 -1.87 49.43 37.26
C VAL A 165 -0.94 48.46 38.00
N GLN A 166 -0.35 48.87 39.13
CA GLN A 166 0.58 48.03 39.89
C GLN A 166 -0.13 46.94 40.70
N SER A 167 -1.35 47.20 41.17
CA SER A 167 -2.17 46.25 41.94
C SER A 167 -3.24 45.55 41.10
N PHE A 168 -3.17 45.64 39.77
CA PHE A 168 -4.23 45.14 38.89
C PHE A 168 -4.26 43.61 38.87
N ASP A 169 -5.31 43.03 39.44
CA ASP A 169 -5.63 41.61 39.29
C ASP A 169 -6.76 41.38 38.29
N LEU A 170 -6.50 40.48 37.33
CA LEU A 170 -7.43 40.10 36.29
C LEU A 170 -8.62 39.31 36.82
N ALA A 171 -8.41 38.46 37.82
CA ALA A 171 -9.47 37.60 38.35
C ALA A 171 -10.51 38.44 39.11
N GLU A 172 -10.04 39.35 39.97
CA GLU A 172 -10.88 40.33 40.68
C GLU A 172 -11.60 41.27 39.71
N HIS A 173 -10.88 41.87 38.76
CA HIS A 173 -11.48 42.81 37.80
C HIS A 173 -12.62 42.17 36.98
N LEU A 174 -12.43 40.92 36.54
CA LEU A 174 -13.44 40.18 35.77
C LEU A 174 -14.47 39.46 36.65
N ASN A 175 -14.33 39.52 37.98
CA ASN A 175 -15.16 38.79 38.95
C ASN A 175 -15.27 37.29 38.62
N THR A 176 -14.15 36.67 38.24
CA THR A 176 -14.07 35.27 37.80
C THR A 176 -13.07 34.49 38.64
N ALA A 177 -13.24 33.17 38.73
CA ALA A 177 -12.27 32.31 39.38
C ALA A 177 -10.90 32.35 38.65
N PRO A 178 -9.77 32.29 39.37
CA PRO A 178 -8.43 32.40 38.78
C PRO A 178 -8.16 31.30 37.74
N GLU A 179 -8.70 30.10 37.92
CA GLU A 179 -8.57 28.97 36.96
C GLU A 179 -9.19 29.26 35.58
N LEU A 180 -10.14 30.21 35.50
CA LEU A 180 -10.86 30.55 34.28
C LEU A 180 -10.26 31.77 33.56
N VAL A 181 -9.25 32.43 34.14
CA VAL A 181 -8.59 33.62 33.59
C VAL A 181 -7.78 33.32 32.32
N ASP A 182 -7.33 32.08 32.12
CA ASP A 182 -6.67 31.69 30.88
C ASP A 182 -7.65 31.46 29.71
N ARG A 183 -8.94 31.24 30.00
CA ARG A 183 -9.93 30.82 29.01
C ARG A 183 -10.57 32.00 28.27
N VAL A 184 -10.15 32.29 27.05
CA VAL A 184 -10.63 33.47 26.27
C VAL A 184 -12.16 33.60 26.08
N TYR A 185 -12.91 32.50 25.99
CA TYR A 185 -14.34 32.50 25.64
C TYR A 185 -15.20 31.90 26.76
N ASN A 186 -16.42 32.40 26.93
CA ASN A 186 -17.38 31.91 27.94
C ASN A 186 -16.74 31.82 29.34
N ARG A 187 -16.38 32.99 29.88
CA ARG A 187 -15.83 33.21 31.23
C ARG A 187 -16.99 33.60 32.16
N PRO A 188 -17.56 32.67 32.95
CA PRO A 188 -18.66 33.00 33.87
C PRO A 188 -18.15 33.76 35.10
N THR A 189 -18.93 34.74 35.57
CA THR A 189 -18.68 35.41 36.85
C THR A 189 -19.01 34.49 38.02
N LEU A 190 -18.45 34.78 39.21
CA LEU A 190 -18.71 34.02 40.44
C LEU A 190 -20.22 33.89 40.74
N LYS A 191 -20.97 35.00 40.63
CA LYS A 191 -22.44 35.00 40.77
C LYS A 191 -23.14 34.08 39.77
N THR A 192 -22.61 33.97 38.55
CA THR A 192 -23.17 33.10 37.51
C THR A 192 -22.90 31.62 37.83
N LEU A 193 -21.74 31.30 38.39
CA LEU A 193 -21.37 29.96 38.84
C LEU A 193 -22.25 29.47 40.00
N GLU A 194 -22.64 30.38 40.90
CA GLU A 194 -23.53 30.06 42.03
C GLU A 194 -24.98 29.85 41.59
N THR A 195 -25.47 30.66 40.63
CA THR A 195 -26.90 30.71 40.28
C THR A 195 -27.30 29.74 39.18
N LYS A 196 -26.43 29.46 38.20
CA LYS A 196 -26.78 28.69 37.00
C LYS A 196 -26.30 27.25 37.07
N SER A 197 -27.17 26.32 36.67
CA SER A 197 -26.80 24.93 36.47
C SER A 197 -26.12 24.71 35.11
N ILE A 198 -25.19 23.76 35.06
CA ILE A 198 -24.45 23.41 33.83
C ILE A 198 -25.40 22.71 32.85
N GLN A 199 -25.59 23.29 31.67
CA GLN A 199 -26.29 22.64 30.58
C GLN A 199 -25.34 21.71 29.82
N GLY A 200 -25.61 20.40 29.88
CA GLY A 200 -24.86 19.38 29.14
C GLY A 200 -24.38 18.22 30.01
N ALA A 201 -23.42 17.46 29.48
CA ALA A 201 -22.90 16.30 30.17
C ALA A 201 -21.96 16.72 31.32
N THR A 202 -22.27 16.33 32.56
CA THR A 202 -21.44 16.67 33.74
C THR A 202 -20.51 15.51 34.16
N LYS A 203 -20.85 14.27 33.80
CA LYS A 203 -20.08 13.09 34.21
C LYS A 203 -18.69 13.10 33.55
N PRO A 204 -17.61 12.78 34.29
CA PRO A 204 -16.24 12.79 33.74
C PRO A 204 -16.07 11.89 32.50
N HIS A 205 -16.73 10.73 32.49
CA HIS A 205 -16.67 9.79 31.35
C HIS A 205 -17.30 10.38 30.07
N SER A 206 -18.48 10.99 30.19
CA SER A 206 -19.13 11.64 29.05
C SER A 206 -18.33 12.84 28.54
N MET A 207 -17.68 13.60 29.42
CA MET A 207 -16.80 14.71 29.02
C MET A 207 -15.57 14.22 28.24
N LYS A 208 -14.93 13.14 28.69
CA LYS A 208 -13.82 12.50 27.94
C LYS A 208 -14.27 12.02 26.56
N LYS A 209 -15.48 11.45 26.44
CA LYS A 209 -16.05 11.02 25.16
C LYS A 209 -16.25 12.20 24.20
N LEU A 210 -16.82 13.30 24.68
CA LEU A 210 -17.01 14.53 23.89
C LEU A 210 -15.68 15.15 23.46
N ALA A 211 -14.70 15.22 24.35
CA ALA A 211 -13.35 15.70 24.03
C ALA A 211 -12.69 14.85 22.93
N LYS A 212 -12.83 13.51 23.01
CA LYS A 212 -12.33 12.59 21.97
C LYS A 212 -13.01 12.82 20.63
N GLN A 213 -14.33 12.99 20.60
CA GLN A 213 -15.08 13.29 19.38
C GLN A 213 -14.63 14.62 18.77
N ARG A 214 -14.49 15.66 19.58
CA ARG A 214 -13.99 16.98 19.17
C ARG A 214 -12.58 16.90 18.58
N ASN A 215 -11.65 16.24 19.26
CA ASN A 215 -10.27 16.08 18.77
C ASN A 215 -10.23 15.28 17.46
N HIS A 216 -11.10 14.29 17.31
CA HIS A 216 -11.25 13.56 16.06
C HIS A 216 -11.69 14.47 14.91
N GLN A 217 -12.66 15.36 15.14
CA GLN A 217 -13.12 16.32 14.14
C GLN A 217 -12.03 17.32 13.73
N TYR A 218 -11.26 17.84 14.70
CA TYR A 218 -10.09 18.69 14.40
C TYR A 218 -9.05 17.95 13.56
N ARG A 219 -8.80 16.66 13.84
CA ARG A 219 -7.88 15.84 13.04
C ARG A 219 -8.38 15.66 11.61
N ILE A 220 -9.68 15.41 11.43
CA ILE A 220 -10.30 15.34 10.09
C ILE A 220 -10.11 16.67 9.35
N LEU A 221 -10.41 17.79 10.01
CA LEU A 221 -10.25 19.12 9.43
C LEU A 221 -8.82 19.37 8.96
N SER A 222 -7.82 19.07 9.80
CA SER A 222 -6.40 19.18 9.46
C SER A 222 -6.05 18.35 8.23
N GLN A 223 -6.45 17.07 8.20
CA GLN A 223 -6.18 16.17 7.08
C GLN A 223 -6.82 16.67 5.77
N ARG A 224 -8.02 17.26 5.84
CA ARG A 224 -8.69 17.83 4.68
C ARG A 224 -7.98 19.08 4.16
N ILE A 225 -7.55 19.96 5.05
CA ILE A 225 -6.74 21.13 4.68
C ILE A 225 -5.45 20.69 3.97
N ASP A 226 -4.76 19.67 4.50
CA ASP A 226 -3.55 19.14 3.87
C ASP A 226 -3.84 18.48 2.52
N ARG A 227 -4.98 17.78 2.40
CA ARG A 227 -5.42 17.21 1.12
C ARG A 227 -5.69 18.31 0.09
N GLU A 228 -6.43 19.35 0.46
CA GLU A 228 -6.73 20.49 -0.42
C GLU A 228 -5.42 21.12 -0.94
N LYS A 229 -4.46 21.39 -0.05
CA LYS A 229 -3.14 21.90 -0.42
C LYS A 229 -2.42 20.99 -1.42
N LYS A 230 -2.43 19.68 -1.20
CA LYS A 230 -1.83 18.71 -2.13
C LYS A 230 -2.53 18.74 -3.49
N MET A 231 -3.86 18.78 -3.52
CA MET A 231 -4.64 18.86 -4.76
C MET A 231 -4.36 20.18 -5.50
N PHE A 232 -4.21 21.29 -4.78
CA PHE A 232 -3.83 22.58 -5.34
C PHE A 232 -2.45 22.50 -6.03
N VAL A 233 -1.45 21.93 -5.37
CA VAL A 233 -0.11 21.76 -5.94
C VAL A 233 -0.13 20.88 -7.18
N ILE A 234 -0.88 19.76 -7.16
CA ILE A 234 -1.01 18.88 -8.32
C ILE A 234 -1.70 19.62 -9.48
N SER A 235 -2.79 20.35 -9.21
CA SER A 235 -3.48 21.17 -10.21
C SER A 235 -2.51 22.17 -10.87
N GLN A 236 -1.72 22.90 -10.08
CA GLN A 236 -0.68 23.81 -10.60
C GLN A 236 0.37 23.10 -11.44
N LYS A 237 0.80 21.90 -11.05
CA LYS A 237 1.77 21.09 -11.82
C LYS A 237 1.21 20.62 -13.17
N ILE A 238 -0.06 20.24 -13.23
CA ILE A 238 -0.67 19.81 -14.51
C ILE A 238 -0.95 21.04 -15.39
N GLN A 239 -1.42 22.13 -14.80
CA GLN A 239 -1.63 23.40 -15.51
C GLN A 239 -0.32 23.92 -16.12
N THR A 240 0.76 23.97 -15.35
CA THR A 240 2.08 24.35 -15.89
C THR A 240 2.53 23.42 -17.02
N ARG A 241 2.34 22.10 -16.91
CA ARG A 241 2.64 21.17 -18.02
C ARG A 241 1.80 21.43 -19.27
N LYS A 242 0.55 21.83 -19.11
CA LYS A 242 -0.34 22.24 -20.21
C LYS A 242 0.18 23.52 -20.86
N ASP A 243 0.49 24.55 -20.07
CA ASP A 243 1.01 25.84 -20.57
C ASP A 243 2.38 25.68 -21.26
N LEU A 244 3.19 24.72 -20.82
CA LEU A 244 4.46 24.37 -21.46
C LEU A 244 4.29 23.70 -22.84
N GLN A 245 3.10 23.27 -23.24
CA GLN A 245 2.88 22.78 -24.60
C GLN A 245 2.79 23.91 -25.63
N ASP A 246 2.57 25.15 -25.20
CA ASP A 246 2.59 26.30 -26.10
C ASP A 246 4.01 26.47 -26.68
N LYS A 247 4.08 26.77 -27.98
CA LYS A 247 5.35 26.94 -28.72
C LYS A 247 6.10 28.24 -28.38
N ASN A 248 5.61 29.00 -27.40
CA ASN A 248 6.25 30.24 -26.96
C ASN A 248 7.62 29.97 -26.32
N LYS A 249 8.56 30.92 -26.52
CA LYS A 249 9.86 30.87 -25.85
C LYS A 249 9.68 31.02 -24.34
N LYS A 250 10.36 30.17 -23.58
CA LYS A 250 10.27 30.09 -22.11
C LYS A 250 11.58 29.64 -21.49
N VAL A 251 11.91 30.19 -20.34
CA VAL A 251 13.09 29.85 -19.55
C VAL A 251 12.64 29.36 -18.18
N LYS A 252 13.16 28.20 -17.74
CA LYS A 252 12.88 27.66 -16.41
C LYS A 252 13.65 28.46 -15.36
N VAL A 253 12.94 29.07 -14.43
CA VAL A 253 13.53 29.89 -13.35
C VAL A 253 13.71 29.05 -12.08
N LYS A 254 12.70 28.25 -11.71
CA LYS A 254 12.75 27.36 -10.55
C LYS A 254 12.32 25.95 -10.93
N LYS A 255 13.01 24.94 -10.40
CA LYS A 255 12.69 23.52 -10.61
C LYS A 255 11.44 23.13 -9.83
N GLU A 256 10.77 22.08 -10.30
CA GLU A 256 9.61 21.50 -9.63
C GLU A 256 10.05 20.89 -8.28
N THR A 257 9.26 21.10 -7.24
CA THR A 257 9.45 20.48 -5.92
C THR A 257 8.22 19.66 -5.55
N PRO A 258 8.25 18.84 -4.48
CA PRO A 258 7.05 18.12 -4.03
C PRO A 258 5.88 19.07 -3.70
N ASN A 259 6.20 20.26 -3.16
CA ASN A 259 5.22 21.22 -2.64
C ASN A 259 4.87 22.36 -3.59
N ALA A 260 5.56 22.50 -4.73
CA ALA A 260 5.31 23.58 -5.68
C ALA A 260 5.58 23.15 -7.12
N ALA A 261 4.80 23.71 -8.06
CA ALA A 261 5.06 23.57 -9.48
C ALA A 261 6.35 24.32 -9.90
N ALA A 262 6.95 23.90 -11.02
CA ALA A 262 8.07 24.62 -11.60
C ALA A 262 7.63 26.00 -12.10
N ILE A 263 8.52 27.00 -11.95
CA ILE A 263 8.25 28.38 -12.38
C ILE A 263 9.03 28.66 -13.66
N TYR A 264 8.33 29.18 -14.65
CA TYR A 264 8.86 29.54 -15.96
C TYR A 264 8.63 31.01 -16.23
N LYS A 265 9.62 31.66 -16.84
CA LYS A 265 9.50 33.01 -17.41
C LYS A 265 9.24 32.87 -18.90
N PHE A 266 8.08 33.31 -19.35
CA PHE A 266 7.73 33.37 -20.77
C PHE A 266 8.25 34.66 -21.39
N GLU A 267 8.60 34.63 -22.67
CA GLU A 267 8.94 35.83 -23.44
C GLU A 267 7.75 36.82 -23.43
N ALA A 268 8.04 38.10 -23.20
CA ALA A 268 7.03 39.15 -23.16
C ALA A 268 6.54 39.48 -24.58
N LYS A 269 5.67 38.62 -25.12
CA LYS A 269 5.09 38.75 -26.46
C LYS A 269 3.57 38.62 -26.38
N ARG A 270 2.85 39.60 -26.93
CA ARG A 270 1.39 39.55 -27.03
C ARG A 270 1.00 38.42 -27.99
N LYS A 271 0.07 37.54 -27.57
CA LYS A 271 -0.57 36.59 -28.49
C LYS A 271 -1.37 37.43 -29.51
N ARG A 272 -1.10 37.20 -30.80
CA ARG A 272 -1.87 37.80 -31.89
C ARG A 272 -3.21 37.10 -32.02
#